data_AF-A0A1C5WUT9-F1
#
_entry.id   AF-A0A1C5WUT9-F1
#
_cell.length_a   1.000
_cell.length_b   1.000
_cell.length_c   1.000
_cell.angle_alpha   90.00
_cell.angle_beta   90.00
_cell.angle_gamma   90.00
#
_symmetry.space_group_name_H-M   'P 1'
#
loop_
_entity.id
_entity.type
_entity.pdbx_description
1 polymer ?
#
loop_
_entity_poly.entity_id
_entity_poly.type
_entity_poly.pdbx_seq_one_letter_code
_entity_poly.pdbx_strand_id
1 'polypeptide(L)'
;MAGGSILRNFAFYADVGYRITWITENRSHPWILVTGNGGGRWYNFWCDITQGGKDYRILSIRGTRQPFAIYACNVEHSRADYEMDILNCRNIVIYNLKSECNSPDLLIRDSDNIAVFSQGGDASTYPGGSLYHIENCTNFTLSLLYDYRINCSGHGPEYFSGTWFDPCEWHMLTETAPNGDVITTLPCERPCLYKRGNYRGCNEAEE
;
A
#
# COMPACT_ATOMS: atom_id res chain seq x y z
N MET A 1 18.06 19.43 17.55
CA MET A 1 16.75 20.07 17.29
C MET A 1 15.68 19.03 17.54
N ALA A 2 14.71 19.31 18.42
CA ALA A 2 13.63 18.37 18.72
C ALA A 2 12.82 18.11 17.45
N GLY A 3 12.93 16.91 16.88
CA GLY A 3 12.24 16.52 15.66
C GLY A 3 10.74 16.53 15.90
N GLY A 4 10.01 17.34 15.13
CA GLY A 4 8.55 17.35 15.14
C GLY A 4 8.04 16.00 14.66
N SER A 5 7.59 15.16 15.57
CA SER A 5 6.81 13.96 15.26
C SER A 5 5.35 14.32 15.34
N ILE A 6 4.57 13.94 14.33
CA ILE A 6 3.13 14.07 14.38
C ILE A 6 2.52 12.77 13.84
N LEU A 7 1.84 12.06 14.73
CA LEU A 7 0.83 11.06 14.39
C LEU A 7 -0.53 11.79 14.40
N ARG A 8 -1.21 11.88 13.25
CA ARG A 8 -2.55 12.48 13.17
C ARG A 8 -3.59 11.41 12.87
N ASN A 9 -4.76 11.55 13.49
CA ASN A 9 -5.96 10.72 13.28
C ASN A 9 -5.79 9.23 13.59
N PHE A 10 -4.97 8.88 14.59
CA PHE A 10 -4.88 7.51 15.06
C PHE A 10 -6.13 7.14 15.86
N ALA A 11 -7.10 6.55 15.18
CA ALA A 11 -8.26 5.93 15.80
C ALA A 11 -8.22 4.44 15.48
N PHE A 12 -8.29 3.58 16.50
CA PHE A 12 -8.75 2.22 16.31
C PHE A 12 -10.24 2.32 15.97
N TYR A 13 -10.58 2.36 14.68
CA TYR A 13 -11.96 2.28 14.25
C TYR A 13 -12.42 0.83 14.44
N ALA A 14 -12.99 0.55 15.61
CA ALA A 14 -13.71 -0.69 15.88
C ALA A 14 -15.20 -0.44 15.61
N ASP A 15 -15.57 -0.30 14.35
CA ASP A 15 -16.98 -0.29 13.98
C ASP A 15 -17.39 -1.69 13.54
N VAL A 16 -18.20 -2.32 14.37
CA VAL A 16 -18.89 -3.59 14.11
C VAL A 16 -20.08 -3.40 13.15
N GLY A 17 -20.33 -2.18 12.65
CA GLY A 17 -21.44 -1.85 11.76
C GLY A 17 -21.02 -1.08 10.52
N TYR A 18 -21.02 -1.78 9.38
CA TYR A 18 -21.18 -1.24 8.01
C TYR A 18 -21.75 0.18 7.96
N ARG A 19 -20.93 1.18 7.61
CA ARG A 19 -21.39 2.40 6.93
C ARG A 19 -20.34 2.92 5.96
N ILE A 20 -20.59 2.65 4.68
CA ILE A 20 -20.12 3.41 3.52
C ILE A 20 -20.40 4.90 3.82
N THR A 21 -19.39 5.64 4.27
CA THR A 21 -19.48 7.09 4.39
C THR A 21 -19.24 7.68 3.02
N TRP A 22 -20.26 8.34 2.47
CA TRP A 22 -20.32 9.18 1.26
C TRP A 22 -19.01 9.38 0.48
N ILE A 23 -19.07 9.13 -0.83
CA ILE A 23 -17.98 9.44 -1.77
C ILE A 23 -17.67 10.93 -1.67
N THR A 24 -16.50 11.27 -1.12
CA THR A 24 -15.96 12.63 -1.19
C THR A 24 -14.70 12.59 -2.04
N GLU A 25 -14.78 13.11 -3.26
CA GLU A 25 -13.69 13.13 -4.25
C GLU A 25 -12.68 14.27 -4.03
N ASN A 26 -12.97 15.18 -3.08
CA ASN A 26 -12.19 16.40 -2.84
C ASN A 26 -11.32 16.35 -1.57
N ARG A 27 -11.03 15.16 -1.03
CA ARG A 27 -10.11 15.04 0.10
C ARG A 27 -8.67 15.00 -0.42
N SER A 28 -7.82 15.86 0.11
CA SER A 28 -6.39 15.95 -0.27
C SER A 28 -5.42 15.62 0.85
N HIS A 29 -5.94 15.16 2.00
CA HIS A 29 -5.12 14.83 3.17
C HIS A 29 -5.33 13.37 3.55
N PRO A 30 -4.26 12.63 3.87
CA PRO A 30 -4.39 11.22 4.24
C PRO A 30 -5.32 11.04 5.43
N TRP A 31 -5.95 9.86 5.51
CA TRP A 31 -6.72 9.48 6.69
C TRP A 31 -5.81 9.39 7.89
N ILE A 32 -4.75 8.59 7.79
CA ILE A 32 -3.68 8.48 8.80
C ILE A 32 -2.33 8.87 8.19
N LEU A 33 -1.60 9.70 8.93
CA LEU A 33 -0.26 10.17 8.57
C LEU A 33 0.74 9.81 9.68
N VAL A 34 1.76 9.04 9.31
CA VAL A 34 2.90 8.67 10.17
C VAL A 34 4.14 9.42 9.71
N THR A 35 4.71 10.27 10.56
CA THR A 35 5.87 11.12 10.21
C THR A 35 6.92 11.25 11.32
N GLY A 36 8.14 11.63 10.94
CA GLY A 36 9.22 11.96 11.87
C GLY A 36 9.63 10.75 12.72
N ASN A 37 9.38 10.80 14.03
CA ASN A 37 9.65 9.69 14.94
C ASN A 37 8.50 8.65 15.01
N GLY A 38 7.56 8.68 14.06
CA GLY A 38 6.50 7.68 13.99
C GLY A 38 7.06 6.29 13.66
N GLY A 39 6.80 5.32 14.53
CA GLY A 39 7.26 3.94 14.36
C GLY A 39 6.61 3.03 15.41
N GLY A 40 7.21 1.87 15.66
CA GLY A 40 6.71 0.86 16.59
C GLY A 40 6.02 -0.30 15.89
N ARG A 41 5.07 -0.93 16.58
CA ARG A 41 4.32 -2.08 16.05
C ARG A 41 2.83 -1.79 16.09
N TRP A 42 2.19 -1.86 14.94
CA TRP A 42 0.74 -1.71 14.79
C TRP A 42 0.11 -3.05 14.46
N TYR A 43 -1.10 -3.27 14.93
CA TYR A 43 -1.80 -4.54 14.82
C TYR A 43 -3.25 -4.28 14.37
N ASN A 44 -3.75 -5.13 13.48
CA ASN A 44 -5.13 -5.13 13.01
C ASN A 44 -5.57 -3.75 12.49
N PHE A 45 -4.72 -3.16 11.63
CA PHE A 45 -5.06 -1.91 10.98
C PHE A 45 -6.11 -2.20 9.90
N TRP A 46 -7.33 -1.71 10.07
CA TRP A 46 -8.41 -1.86 9.11
C TRP A 46 -9.07 -0.52 8.85
N CYS A 47 -9.25 -0.19 7.57
CA CYS A 47 -9.96 0.99 7.13
C CYS A 47 -10.58 0.74 5.75
N ASP A 48 -11.93 0.73 5.74
CA ASP A 48 -12.80 0.65 4.56
C ASP A 48 -13.51 1.99 4.40
N ILE A 49 -13.01 2.83 3.49
CA ILE A 49 -13.53 4.20 3.31
C ILE A 49 -13.51 4.60 1.83
N THR A 50 -14.68 4.94 1.29
CA THR A 50 -14.85 5.46 -0.08
C THR A 50 -14.54 6.96 -0.26
N GLN A 51 -13.46 7.43 0.35
CA GLN A 51 -12.97 8.82 0.20
C GLN A 51 -11.83 8.88 -0.83
N GLY A 52 -11.66 10.04 -1.46
CA GLY A 52 -10.66 10.18 -2.52
C GLY A 52 -10.31 11.61 -2.88
N GLY A 53 -9.44 11.69 -3.88
CA GLY A 53 -8.77 12.89 -4.34
C GLY A 53 -7.29 12.62 -4.56
N LYS A 54 -6.67 13.45 -5.41
CA LYS A 54 -5.29 13.27 -5.90
C LYS A 54 -4.27 12.91 -4.80
N ASP A 55 -4.35 13.61 -3.67
CA ASP A 55 -3.39 13.49 -2.57
C ASP A 55 -3.91 12.67 -1.38
N TYR A 56 -5.13 12.13 -1.44
CA TYR A 56 -5.68 11.29 -0.38
C TYR A 56 -5.00 9.93 -0.35
N ARG A 57 -4.75 9.40 0.85
CA ARG A 57 -4.38 8.00 1.09
C ARG A 57 -5.10 7.56 2.35
N ILE A 58 -5.40 6.27 2.49
CA ILE A 58 -5.86 5.74 3.77
C ILE A 58 -4.69 5.78 4.77
N LEU A 59 -3.53 5.26 4.38
CA LEU A 59 -2.34 5.26 5.20
C LEU A 59 -1.18 5.89 4.44
N SER A 60 -0.56 6.90 5.04
CA SER A 60 0.61 7.55 4.48
C SER A 60 1.74 7.58 5.49
N ILE A 61 2.88 7.00 5.13
CA ILE A 61 4.07 6.87 5.98
C ILE A 61 5.19 7.67 5.33
N ARG A 62 5.56 8.81 5.92
CA ARG A 62 6.43 9.81 5.28
C ARG A 62 7.60 10.23 6.17
N GLY A 63 8.81 10.12 5.64
CA GLY A 63 10.01 10.70 6.27
C GLY A 63 10.48 10.02 7.56
N THR A 64 9.86 8.92 8.00
CA THR A 64 10.31 8.22 9.21
C THR A 64 11.53 7.35 8.93
N ARG A 65 12.38 7.21 9.94
CA ARG A 65 13.53 6.30 9.98
C ARG A 65 13.42 5.29 11.12
N GLN A 66 12.38 5.41 11.93
CA GLN A 66 12.12 4.50 13.04
C GLN A 66 11.69 3.14 12.51
N PRO A 67 12.09 2.04 13.17
CA PRO A 67 11.48 0.74 12.95
C PRO A 67 9.95 0.85 13.00
N PHE A 68 9.26 0.49 11.93
CA PHE A 68 7.80 0.47 11.89
C PHE A 68 7.28 -0.82 11.28
N ALA A 69 6.56 -1.60 12.09
CA ALA A 69 5.93 -2.84 11.67
C ALA A 69 4.42 -2.73 11.76
N ILE A 70 3.71 -3.24 10.76
CA ILE A 70 2.25 -3.38 10.78
C ILE A 70 1.91 -4.86 10.58
N TYR A 71 1.07 -5.41 11.46
CA TYR A 71 0.57 -6.77 11.39
C TYR A 71 -0.92 -6.74 11.02
N ALA A 72 -1.28 -7.37 9.91
CA ALA A 72 -2.59 -7.29 9.27
C ALA A 72 -2.96 -5.83 8.94
N CYS A 73 -2.50 -5.36 7.79
CA CYS A 73 -2.79 -4.04 7.25
C CYS A 73 -3.87 -4.14 6.17
N ASN A 74 -5.02 -3.51 6.38
CA ASN A 74 -6.12 -3.45 5.43
C ASN A 74 -6.44 -2.00 5.10
N VAL A 75 -6.15 -1.63 3.86
CA VAL A 75 -6.49 -0.34 3.25
C VAL A 75 -7.36 -0.64 2.05
N GLU A 76 -8.60 -0.17 2.03
CA GLU A 76 -9.50 -0.50 0.93
C GLU A 76 -10.48 0.61 0.60
N HIS A 77 -10.90 0.58 -0.67
CA HIS A 77 -12.00 1.34 -1.24
C HIS A 77 -11.72 2.84 -1.39
N SER A 78 -10.47 3.29 -1.25
CA SER A 78 -10.13 4.67 -1.54
C SER A 78 -10.43 5.00 -3.01
N ARG A 79 -10.76 6.26 -3.28
CA ARG A 79 -10.85 6.83 -4.63
C ARG A 79 -9.62 7.72 -4.88
N ALA A 80 -8.45 7.16 -4.60
CA ALA A 80 -7.16 7.83 -4.70
C ALA A 80 -6.27 7.19 -5.77
N ASP A 81 -5.15 7.86 -6.09
CA ASP A 81 -4.14 7.28 -6.97
C ASP A 81 -3.52 6.00 -6.37
N TYR A 82 -3.53 5.87 -5.04
CA TYR A 82 -3.10 4.69 -4.29
C TYR A 82 -3.88 4.56 -2.97
N GLU A 83 -4.09 3.34 -2.47
CA GLU A 83 -4.65 3.11 -1.14
C GLU A 83 -3.71 3.61 -0.03
N MET A 84 -2.43 3.29 -0.14
CA MET A 84 -1.40 3.74 0.79
C MET A 84 -0.07 4.11 0.12
N ASP A 85 0.75 4.89 0.85
CA ASP A 85 2.10 5.23 0.41
C ASP A 85 3.15 5.14 1.53
N ILE A 86 4.37 4.77 1.13
CA ILE A 86 5.61 4.80 1.92
C ILE A 86 6.59 5.68 1.16
N LEU A 87 6.80 6.90 1.65
CA LEU A 87 7.56 7.92 0.94
C LEU A 87 8.76 8.40 1.75
N ASN A 88 9.95 8.32 1.14
CA ASN A 88 11.20 8.77 1.76
C ASN A 88 11.34 8.17 3.17
N CYS A 89 11.25 6.85 3.31
CA CYS A 89 11.23 6.14 4.60
C CYS A 89 12.35 5.10 4.68
N ARG A 90 12.64 4.64 5.90
CA ARG A 90 13.44 3.42 6.12
C ARG A 90 12.86 2.53 7.20
N ASN A 91 13.17 1.24 7.14
CA ASN A 91 12.89 0.23 8.18
C ASN A 91 11.38 -0.04 8.39
N ILE A 92 10.64 -0.19 7.29
CA ILE A 92 9.20 -0.45 7.33
C ILE A 92 8.93 -1.90 6.97
N VAL A 93 8.09 -2.59 7.74
CA VAL A 93 7.61 -3.93 7.42
C VAL A 93 6.10 -4.03 7.54
N ILE A 94 5.47 -4.63 6.54
CA ILE A 94 4.04 -4.96 6.55
C ILE A 94 3.92 -6.47 6.49
N TYR A 95 3.37 -7.05 7.55
CA TYR A 95 2.98 -8.45 7.61
C TYR A 95 1.50 -8.55 7.24
N ASN A 96 1.26 -8.99 6.01
CA ASN A 96 -0.02 -9.05 5.32
C ASN A 96 -0.58 -7.66 4.98
N LEU A 97 -0.68 -7.37 3.68
CA LEU A 97 -1.39 -6.23 3.14
C LEU A 97 -2.64 -6.72 2.42
N LYS A 98 -3.81 -6.25 2.82
CA LYS A 98 -5.08 -6.55 2.16
C LYS A 98 -5.72 -5.28 1.61
N SER A 99 -6.27 -5.40 0.42
CA SER A 99 -6.94 -4.33 -0.30
C SER A 99 -8.02 -4.92 -1.21
N GLU A 100 -8.92 -4.07 -1.70
CA GLU A 100 -9.99 -4.37 -2.64
C GLU A 100 -10.13 -3.21 -3.64
N CYS A 101 -10.85 -3.44 -4.74
CA CYS A 101 -11.14 -2.48 -5.82
C CYS A 101 -9.98 -2.27 -6.80
N ASN A 102 -9.87 -1.04 -7.35
CA ASN A 102 -9.03 -0.67 -8.49
C ASN A 102 -7.92 0.33 -8.19
N SER A 103 -7.99 1.00 -7.04
CA SER A 103 -6.91 1.89 -6.62
C SER A 103 -5.69 1.02 -6.32
N PRO A 104 -4.52 1.29 -6.93
CA PRO A 104 -3.30 0.56 -6.62
C PRO A 104 -3.03 0.51 -5.11
N ASP A 105 -2.64 -0.66 -4.60
CA ASP A 105 -2.51 -0.89 -3.16
C ASP A 105 -1.44 0.00 -2.54
N LEU A 106 -0.24 0.02 -3.12
CA LEU A 106 0.93 0.57 -2.45
C LEU A 106 1.91 1.22 -3.41
N LEU A 107 2.23 2.48 -3.12
CA LEU A 107 3.42 3.16 -3.62
C LEU A 107 4.53 3.14 -2.58
N ILE A 108 5.70 2.62 -2.95
CA ILE A 108 6.96 2.74 -2.20
C ILE A 108 7.90 3.61 -3.02
N ARG A 109 8.29 4.78 -2.50
CA ARG A 109 9.16 5.70 -3.23
C ARG A 109 10.29 6.25 -2.37
N ASP A 110 11.48 6.36 -2.96
CA ASP A 110 12.69 6.93 -2.36
C ASP A 110 12.99 6.32 -0.98
N SER A 111 12.71 5.02 -0.81
CA SER A 111 12.74 4.35 0.48
C SER A 111 13.71 3.16 0.48
N ASP A 112 14.19 2.78 1.66
CA ASP A 112 15.18 1.72 1.82
C ASP A 112 14.86 0.81 3.02
N ASN A 113 15.22 -0.46 2.92
CA ASN A 113 14.94 -1.50 3.91
C ASN A 113 13.42 -1.63 4.19
N ILE A 114 12.67 -1.88 3.12
CA ILE A 114 11.21 -2.05 3.15
C ILE A 114 10.83 -3.51 2.92
N ALA A 115 9.85 -4.03 3.65
CA ALA A 115 9.33 -5.37 3.40
C ALA A 115 7.81 -5.42 3.42
N VAL A 116 7.22 -6.18 2.50
CA VAL A 116 5.79 -6.51 2.48
C VAL A 116 5.67 -8.01 2.29
N PHE A 117 5.05 -8.67 3.26
CA PHE A 117 4.89 -10.11 3.26
C PHE A 117 3.41 -10.46 3.12
N SER A 118 3.06 -11.15 2.03
CA SER A 118 1.69 -11.52 1.66
C SER A 118 0.81 -10.34 1.25
N GLN A 119 0.13 -10.54 0.12
CA GLN A 119 -1.09 -9.83 -0.23
C GLN A 119 -2.30 -10.65 0.24
N GLY A 120 -3.40 -9.99 0.58
CA GLY A 120 -4.74 -10.57 0.70
C GLY A 120 -5.79 -9.71 -0.01
N GLY A 121 -7.03 -10.19 -0.03
CA GLY A 121 -8.15 -9.48 -0.65
C GLY A 121 -8.30 -9.76 -2.15
N ASP A 122 -9.16 -8.99 -2.79
CA ASP A 122 -9.51 -9.13 -4.21
C ASP A 122 -9.23 -7.88 -5.04
N ALA A 123 -8.27 -7.06 -4.58
CA ALA A 123 -7.75 -5.94 -5.35
C ALA A 123 -7.35 -6.36 -6.76
N SER A 124 -7.76 -5.54 -7.71
CA SER A 124 -7.27 -5.50 -9.08
C SER A 124 -6.83 -4.07 -9.37
N THR A 125 -6.28 -3.78 -10.54
CA THR A 125 -6.02 -2.39 -10.95
C THR A 125 -6.55 -2.19 -12.35
N TYR A 126 -6.58 -0.94 -12.79
CA TYR A 126 -7.05 -0.62 -14.14
C TYR A 126 -6.17 -1.31 -15.20
N PRO A 127 -6.74 -1.68 -16.36
CA PRO A 127 -5.98 -2.28 -17.45
C PRO A 127 -4.71 -1.50 -17.80
N GLY A 128 -3.59 -2.21 -17.92
CA GLY A 128 -2.24 -1.68 -18.13
C GLY A 128 -1.54 -1.16 -16.87
N GLY A 129 -2.22 -1.10 -15.73
CA GLY A 129 -1.69 -0.64 -14.44
C GLY A 129 -1.02 -1.75 -13.62
N SER A 130 -0.49 -1.36 -12.46
CA SER A 130 0.09 -2.26 -11.45
C SER A 130 -0.54 -2.07 -10.07
N LEU A 131 -0.62 -3.13 -9.26
CA LEU A 131 -1.08 -3.02 -7.87
C LEU A 131 -0.01 -2.39 -6.97
N TYR A 132 1.24 -2.79 -7.18
CA TYR A 132 2.40 -2.30 -6.41
C TYR A 132 3.30 -1.46 -7.30
N HIS A 133 3.67 -0.28 -6.80
CA HIS A 133 4.61 0.61 -7.45
C HIS A 133 5.82 0.83 -6.55
N ILE A 134 7.01 0.54 -7.06
CA ILE A 134 8.27 0.69 -6.33
C ILE A 134 9.16 1.62 -7.14
N GLU A 135 9.56 2.76 -6.58
CA GLU A 135 10.26 3.80 -7.32
C GLU A 135 11.50 4.27 -6.54
N ASN A 136 12.66 4.29 -7.19
CA ASN A 136 13.93 4.76 -6.61
C ASN A 136 14.27 4.09 -5.25
N CYS A 137 13.99 2.79 -5.12
CA CYS A 137 14.29 2.03 -3.92
C CYS A 137 15.47 1.08 -4.14
N THR A 138 16.37 0.97 -3.15
CA THR A 138 17.60 0.17 -3.26
C THR A 138 17.58 -1.13 -2.47
N ASN A 139 16.72 -1.22 -1.44
CA ASN A 139 16.61 -2.39 -0.60
C ASN A 139 15.14 -2.65 -0.22
N PHE A 140 14.53 -3.65 -0.84
CA PHE A 140 13.16 -4.04 -0.51
C PHE A 140 12.92 -5.53 -0.77
N THR A 141 11.93 -6.09 -0.06
CA THR A 141 11.44 -7.46 -0.26
C THR A 141 9.92 -7.47 -0.27
N LEU A 142 9.32 -7.93 -1.37
CA LEU A 142 7.91 -8.28 -1.45
C LEU A 142 7.82 -9.79 -1.62
N SER A 143 6.96 -10.47 -0.87
CA SER A 143 6.77 -11.92 -1.02
C SER A 143 5.30 -12.31 -0.94
N LEU A 144 4.98 -13.46 -1.51
CA LEU A 144 3.62 -14.02 -1.53
C LEU A 144 2.60 -13.02 -2.09
N LEU A 145 2.92 -12.41 -3.23
CA LEU A 145 2.01 -11.53 -3.94
C LEU A 145 1.03 -12.39 -4.73
N TYR A 146 -0.21 -12.49 -4.26
CA TYR A 146 -1.26 -13.26 -4.89
C TYR A 146 -2.62 -12.58 -4.70
N ASP A 147 -3.51 -12.78 -5.66
CA ASP A 147 -4.91 -12.39 -5.62
C ASP A 147 -5.78 -13.57 -5.15
N TYR A 148 -6.58 -13.36 -4.10
CA TYR A 148 -7.43 -14.42 -3.54
C TYR A 148 -8.62 -14.76 -4.45
N ARG A 149 -9.07 -13.80 -5.28
CA ARG A 149 -10.12 -14.01 -6.29
C ARG A 149 -9.69 -13.45 -7.63
N ILE A 150 -9.42 -14.34 -8.58
CA ILE A 150 -9.42 -13.99 -10.00
C ILE A 150 -10.88 -13.91 -10.43
N ASN A 151 -11.54 -12.78 -10.14
CA ASN A 151 -12.92 -12.56 -10.54
C ASN A 151 -12.94 -11.86 -11.91
N CYS A 152 -13.20 -12.62 -12.98
CA CYS A 152 -13.36 -12.08 -14.33
C CYS A 152 -14.75 -11.46 -14.58
N SER A 153 -15.63 -11.48 -13.57
CA SER A 153 -16.96 -10.87 -13.62
C SER A 153 -17.03 -9.71 -12.62
N GLY A 154 -16.52 -8.56 -13.07
CA GLY A 154 -16.60 -7.28 -12.37
C GLY A 154 -18.01 -6.91 -11.92
N HIS A 155 -18.15 -6.24 -10.79
CA HIS A 155 -19.26 -5.32 -10.63
C HIS A 155 -19.08 -4.15 -11.62
N GLY A 156 -20.17 -3.58 -12.13
CA GLY A 156 -20.08 -2.45 -13.06
C GLY A 156 -19.44 -1.21 -12.40
N PRO A 157 -19.09 -0.16 -13.18
CA PRO A 157 -18.39 1.03 -12.68
C PRO A 157 -19.16 1.80 -11.59
N GLU A 158 -20.47 1.55 -11.50
CA GLU A 158 -21.40 2.10 -10.50
C GLU A 158 -21.20 1.51 -9.09
N TYR A 159 -20.50 0.37 -8.96
CA TYR A 159 -20.33 -0.30 -7.68
C TYR A 159 -19.31 0.40 -6.81
N PHE A 160 -19.62 0.53 -5.51
CA PHE A 160 -18.78 1.30 -4.60
C PHE A 160 -17.39 0.67 -4.42
N SER A 161 -17.26 -0.65 -4.64
CA SER A 161 -15.98 -1.36 -4.62
C SER A 161 -15.32 -1.49 -6.01
N GLY A 162 -15.75 -0.69 -6.99
CA GLY A 162 -15.16 -0.70 -8.34
C GLY A 162 -15.46 -1.96 -9.15
N THR A 163 -14.65 -2.18 -10.19
CA THR A 163 -14.81 -3.24 -11.19
C THR A 163 -13.63 -4.19 -11.10
N TRP A 164 -13.85 -5.51 -10.99
CA TRP A 164 -12.73 -6.44 -11.15
C TRP A 164 -12.33 -6.57 -12.62
N PHE A 165 -11.03 -6.40 -12.89
CA PHE A 165 -10.43 -6.62 -14.20
C PHE A 165 -9.75 -7.98 -14.27
N ASP A 166 -9.76 -8.56 -15.46
CA ASP A 166 -9.05 -9.81 -15.74
C ASP A 166 -7.55 -9.64 -15.39
N PRO A 167 -6.94 -10.52 -14.57
CA PRO A 167 -5.51 -10.55 -14.30
C PRO A 167 -4.58 -10.52 -15.52
N CYS A 168 -5.08 -10.86 -16.70
CA CYS A 168 -4.35 -10.75 -17.97
C CYS A 168 -4.23 -9.30 -18.46
N GLU A 169 -5.03 -8.37 -17.92
CA GLU A 169 -5.07 -6.97 -18.35
C GLU A 169 -4.22 -6.06 -17.48
N TRP A 170 -3.69 -6.54 -16.35
CA TRP A 170 -2.93 -5.74 -15.40
C TRP A 170 -1.75 -6.52 -14.79
N HIS A 171 -0.89 -5.81 -14.07
CA HIS A 171 0.38 -6.34 -13.56
C HIS A 171 0.43 -6.36 -12.04
N MET A 172 1.11 -7.35 -11.45
CA MET A 172 1.24 -7.38 -9.99
C MET A 172 2.07 -6.20 -9.49
N LEU A 173 3.21 -5.93 -10.12
CA LEU A 173 4.06 -4.81 -9.71
C LEU A 173 4.81 -4.18 -10.88
N THR A 174 5.11 -2.89 -10.71
CA THR A 174 6.10 -2.15 -11.50
C THR A 174 7.15 -1.56 -10.58
N GLU A 175 8.40 -1.81 -10.91
CA GLU A 175 9.56 -1.16 -10.33
C GLU A 175 10.15 -0.15 -11.33
N THR A 176 10.42 1.07 -10.87
CA THR A 176 11.35 2.01 -11.52
C THR A 176 12.60 2.11 -10.67
N ALA A 177 13.69 1.52 -11.13
CA ALA A 177 14.96 1.47 -10.42
C ALA A 177 15.65 2.86 -10.42
N PRO A 178 16.61 3.12 -9.51
CA PRO A 178 17.30 4.41 -9.41
C PRO A 178 18.05 4.86 -10.68
N ASN A 179 18.40 3.93 -11.57
CA ASN A 179 19.03 4.21 -12.85
C ASN A 179 18.01 4.52 -13.98
N GLY A 180 16.71 4.50 -13.66
CA GLY A 180 15.61 4.70 -14.61
C GLY A 180 15.10 3.43 -15.29
N ASP A 181 15.69 2.26 -15.02
CA ASP A 181 15.19 1.00 -15.58
C ASP A 181 13.80 0.68 -15.03
N VAL A 182 12.89 0.30 -15.92
CA VAL A 182 11.52 -0.10 -15.55
C VAL A 182 11.38 -1.60 -15.71
N ILE A 183 10.96 -2.27 -14.63
CA ILE A 183 10.67 -3.70 -14.58
C ILE A 183 9.22 -3.87 -14.18
N THR A 184 8.43 -4.51 -15.03
CA THR A 184 7.03 -4.81 -14.76
C THR A 184 6.83 -6.32 -14.88
N THR A 185 6.17 -6.92 -13.88
CA THR A 185 5.79 -8.34 -13.95
C THR A 185 4.89 -8.60 -15.15
N LEU A 186 4.93 -9.79 -15.74
CA LEU A 186 3.99 -10.15 -16.79
C LEU A 186 2.54 -10.15 -16.24
N PRO A 187 1.52 -9.95 -17.10
CA PRO A 187 0.15 -10.22 -16.71
C PRO A 187 0.00 -11.65 -16.16
N CYS A 188 -0.92 -11.85 -15.21
CA CYS A 188 -1.07 -13.09 -14.43
C CYS A 188 0.15 -13.56 -13.62
N GLU A 189 1.30 -12.91 -13.68
CA GLU A 189 2.45 -13.27 -12.86
C GLU A 189 2.19 -12.89 -11.40
N ARG A 190 2.39 -13.84 -10.50
CA ARG A 190 2.18 -13.70 -9.04
C ARG A 190 3.47 -14.08 -8.32
N PRO A 191 4.42 -13.13 -8.15
CA PRO A 191 5.72 -13.44 -7.60
C PRO A 191 5.61 -13.99 -6.17
N CYS A 192 6.15 -15.19 -5.97
CA CYS A 192 6.37 -15.71 -4.62
C CYS A 192 7.40 -14.85 -3.87
N LEU A 193 8.39 -14.31 -4.59
CA LEU A 193 9.40 -13.40 -4.08
C LEU A 193 9.82 -12.41 -5.17
N TYR A 194 9.74 -11.13 -4.87
CA TYR A 194 10.31 -10.03 -5.66
C TYR A 194 11.16 -9.16 -4.73
N LYS A 195 12.45 -9.00 -5.03
CA LYS A 195 13.35 -8.23 -4.16
C LYS A 195 14.46 -7.54 -4.90
N ARG A 196 14.94 -6.44 -4.31
CA ARG A 196 16.22 -5.81 -4.61
C ARG A 196 17.00 -5.66 -3.32
N GLY A 197 18.31 -5.96 -3.37
CA GLY A 197 19.16 -5.94 -2.19
C GLY A 197 18.80 -7.06 -1.21
N ASN A 198 19.09 -6.81 0.06
CA ASN A 198 18.86 -7.74 1.16
C ASN A 198 18.23 -6.98 2.32
N TYR A 199 16.91 -7.14 2.46
CA TYR A 199 16.18 -6.64 3.62
C TYR A 199 16.84 -7.16 4.89
N ARG A 200 17.12 -6.25 5.82
CA ARG A 200 17.92 -6.52 7.03
C ARG A 200 17.05 -6.70 8.27
N GLY A 201 15.72 -6.77 8.12
CA GLY A 201 14.85 -6.73 9.28
C GLY A 201 14.54 -5.29 9.71
N CYS A 202 13.45 -5.14 10.46
CA CYS A 202 12.92 -3.84 10.85
C CYS A 202 13.68 -3.23 12.03
N ASN A 203 14.34 -4.06 12.86
CA ASN A 203 15.04 -3.62 14.07
C ASN A 203 16.56 -3.47 13.89
N GLU A 204 17.13 -3.85 12.74
CA GLU A 204 18.55 -3.66 12.49
C GLU A 204 18.76 -2.19 12.12
N ALA A 205 19.00 -1.36 13.15
CA ALA A 205 19.61 -0.05 12.94
C ALA A 205 21.00 -0.30 12.31
N GLU A 206 21.28 0.36 11.19
CA GLU A 206 22.65 0.41 10.68
C GLU A 206 23.54 1.02 11.78
N GLU A 207 24.59 0.29 12.18
CA GLU A 207 25.78 0.88 12.83
C GLU A 207 26.46 1.90 11.90
#